data_AF-A0A809RVL4-F1
#
_entry.id   AF-A0A809RVL4-F1
#
_cell.length_a   1.000
_cell.length_b   1.000
_cell.length_c   1.000
_cell.angle_alpha   90.00
_cell.angle_beta   90.00
_cell.angle_gamma   90.00
#
_symmetry.space_group_name_H-M   'P 1'
#
loop_
_entity.id
_entity.type
_entity.pdbx_description
1 polymer ?
#
loop_
_entity_poly.entity_id
_entity_poly.type
_entity_poly.pdbx_seq_one_letter_code
_entity_poly.pdbx_strand_id
1 'polypeptide(L)' 'MEKVEILVSGGMGYIGSHTCVELIKAGYIPVTEYWSTPEKA' A
#
# COMPACT_ATOMS: atom_id res chain seq x y z
N MET A 1 -15.82 8.87 -4.66
CA MET A 1 -15.55 8.26 -3.34
C MET A 1 -14.10 8.55 -3.02
N GLU A 2 -13.83 9.15 -1.86
CA GLU A 2 -12.46 9.44 -1.45
C GLU A 2 -11.72 8.11 -1.20
N LYS A 3 -10.53 7.94 -1.76
CA LYS A 3 -9.74 6.72 -1.59
C LYS A 3 -8.94 6.83 -0.30
N VAL A 4 -9.09 5.85 0.59
CA VAL A 4 -8.38 5.81 1.88
C VAL A 4 -7.01 5.16 1.68
N GLU A 5 -5.97 5.89 2.06
CA GLU A 5 -4.58 5.41 2.07
C GLU A 5 -4.26 4.68 3.38
N ILE A 6 -3.60 3.53 3.28
CA ILE A 6 -3.20 2.72 4.44
C ILE A 6 -1.70 2.43 4.34
N LEU A 7 -0.91 2.94 5.30
CA LEU A 7 0.50 2.57 5.42
C LEU A 7 0.60 1.10 5.85
N VAL A 8 1.25 0.30 5.01
CA VAL A 8 1.56 -1.10 5.29
C VAL A 8 3.06 -1.21 5.53
N SER A 9 3.47 -1.23 6.81
CA SER A 9 4.87 -1.48 7.17
C SER A 9 5.28 -2.90 6.79
N GLY A 10 6.40 -3.03 6.10
CA GLY A 10 6.82 -4.32 5.53
C GLY A 10 5.95 -4.76 4.35
N GLY A 11 5.27 -3.83 3.68
CA GLY A 11 4.37 -4.12 2.56
C GLY A 11 5.03 -4.80 1.36
N MET A 12 6.36 -4.73 1.26
CA MET A 12 7.17 -5.42 0.24
C MET A 12 7.57 -6.85 0.64
N GLY A 13 7.30 -7.29 1.87
CA GLY A 13 7.58 -8.65 2.34
C GLY A 13 6.55 -9.68 1.84
N TYR A 14 6.83 -10.98 2.05
CA TYR A 14 5.93 -12.06 1.62
C TYR A 14 4.50 -11.85 2.15
N ILE A 15 4.34 -11.68 3.46
CA ILE A 15 3.00 -11.47 4.06
C ILE A 15 2.43 -10.10 3.66
N GLY A 16 3.24 -9.03 3.75
CA GLY A 16 2.81 -7.67 3.47
C GLY A 16 2.27 -7.49 2.04
N SER A 17 2.91 -8.13 1.05
CA SER A 17 2.48 -8.06 -0.34
C SER A 17 1.09 -8.66 -0.57
N HIS A 18 0.79 -9.79 0.07
CA HIS A 18 -0.55 -10.38 0.05
C HIS A 18 -1.57 -9.51 0.78
N THR A 19 -1.20 -8.88 1.90
CA THR A 19 -2.06 -7.91 2.58
C THR A 19 -2.39 -6.71 1.68
N CYS A 20 -1.41 -6.18 0.93
CA CYS A 20 -1.65 -5.10 -0.03
C CYS A 20 -2.67 -5.50 -1.12
N VAL A 21 -2.60 -6.73 -1.62
CA VAL A 21 -3.56 -7.24 -2.60
C VAL A 21 -4.99 -7.28 -2.03
N GLU A 22 -5.17 -7.75 -0.80
CA GLU A 22 -6.49 -7.80 -0.17
C GLU A 22 -7.05 -6.39 0.13
N LEU A 23 -6.18 -5.45 0.52
CA LEU A 23 -6.56 -4.04 0.68
C LEU A 23 -7.05 -3.42 -0.64
N ILE A 24 -6.36 -3.69 -1.75
CA ILE A 24 -6.78 -3.23 -3.08
C ILE A 24 -8.14 -3.81 -3.45
N LYS A 25 -8.37 -5.11 -3.22
CA LYS A 25 -9.67 -5.76 -3.47
C LYS A 25 -10.81 -5.16 -2.66
N ALA A 26 -10.51 -4.72 -1.43
CA ALA A 26 -11.46 -4.04 -0.56
C ALA A 26 -11.64 -2.54 -0.89
N GLY A 27 -10.92 -2.01 -1.89
CA GLY A 27 -11.07 -0.63 -2.37
C GLY A 27 -10.15 0.39 -1.71
N TYR A 28 -9.14 -0.04 -0.95
CA TYR A 28 -8.15 0.82 -0.31
C TYR A 28 -6.91 1.05 -1.21
N ILE A 29 -6.14 2.09 -0.89
CA ILE A 29 -4.80 2.31 -1.46
C ILE A 29 -3.76 1.93 -0.39
N PRO A 30 -3.14 0.75 -0.46
CA PRO A 30 -1.98 0.47 0.37
C PRO A 30 -0.78 1.32 -0.08
N VAL A 31 -0.10 1.91 0.89
CA VAL A 31 1.15 2.66 0.72
C VAL A 31 2.23 1.91 1.48
N THR A 32 3.35 1.60 0.83
CA THR A 32 4.48 0.90 1.49
C THR A 32 5.55 1.91 1.90
N GLU A 33 6.44 1.55 2.83
CA GLU A 33 7.56 2.41 3.22
C GLU A 33 8.52 2.79 2.07
N TYR A 34 8.53 2.01 0.97
CA TYR A 34 9.29 2.31 -0.24
C TYR A 34 8.56 3.21 -1.22
N TRP A 35 7.31 3.59 -0.92
CA TRP A 35 6.60 4.67 -1.61
C TRP A 35 7.23 5.99 -1.21
N SER A 36 8.47 6.18 -1.69
CA SER A 36 9.07 7.48 -1.84
C SER A 36 8.12 8.27 -2.71
N THR A 37 7.82 9.48 -2.30
CA THR A 37 6.91 10.41 -2.97
C THR A 37 7.03 10.25 -4.50
N PRO A 38 5.96 9.91 -5.26
CA PRO A 38 6.05 9.70 -6.71
C PRO A 38 6.45 10.97 -7.48
N GLU A 39 6.61 12.11 -6.78
CA GLU A 39 7.16 13.34 -7.32
C GLU A 39 8.68 13.51 -7.17
N LYS A 40 9.39 12.62 -6.46
CA LYS A 40 10.86 12.66 -6.32
C LYS A 40 11.49 11.27 -6.07
N ALA A 41 11.47 10.40 -7.09
CA ALA A 41 12.50 9.39 -7.43
C ALA A 41 11.88 8.27 -8.27
#